data_AF-A0AAV5PJQ2-F1
#
_entry.id   AF-A0AAV5PJQ2-F1
#
_cell.length_a   1.000
_cell.length_b   1.000
_cell.length_c   1.000
_cell.angle_alpha   90.00
_cell.angle_beta   90.00
_cell.angle_gamma   90.00
#
_symmetry.space_group_name_H-M   'P 1'
#
loop_
_entity.id
_entity.type
_entity.pdbx_description
1 polymer ?
#
loop_
_entity_poly.entity_id
_entity_poly.type
_entity_poly.pdbx_seq_one_letter_code
_entity_poly.pdbx_strand_id
1 'polypeptide(L)'
;MTDPIRGPLCRYGISHQVTVSIDRLSNHRFLLGLVSGNRKNEFKAFGRNWNERSEIFREGWDLTKKSLTHPNRLHFSGNYYSKLTGGL
;
A
#
# COMPACT_ATOMS: atom_id res chain seq x y z
N MET A 1 4.27 19.84 -7.65
CA MET A 1 3.08 19.46 -6.87
C MET A 1 2.87 17.97 -7.07
N THR A 2 3.46 17.15 -6.21
CA THR A 2 3.52 15.68 -6.34
C THR A 2 2.19 15.10 -5.86
N ASP A 3 1.42 14.52 -6.77
CA ASP A 3 0.19 13.81 -6.40
C ASP A 3 0.56 12.63 -5.47
N PRO A 4 -0.05 12.53 -4.28
CA PRO A 4 0.25 11.45 -3.35
C PRO A 4 -0.18 10.09 -3.90
N ILE A 5 0.52 9.03 -3.48
CA ILE A 5 0.21 7.67 -3.93
C ILE A 5 -1.17 7.28 -3.42
N ARG A 6 -2.04 6.90 -4.36
CA ARG A 6 -3.41 6.47 -4.07
C ARG A 6 -3.40 5.02 -3.65
N GLY A 7 -3.37 4.83 -2.34
CA GLY A 7 -3.24 3.52 -1.69
C GLY A 7 -4.16 2.46 -2.29
N PRO A 8 -5.50 2.66 -2.35
CA PRO A 8 -6.44 1.63 -2.79
C PRO A 8 -6.30 1.22 -4.26
N LEU A 9 -5.63 2.04 -5.08
CA LEU A 9 -5.41 1.79 -6.49
C LEU A 9 -4.06 1.08 -6.74
N CYS A 10 -3.13 1.14 -5.78
CA CYS A 10 -1.82 0.53 -5.91
C CYS A 10 -1.76 -0.82 -5.18
N ARG A 11 -0.91 -1.74 -5.66
CA ARG A 11 -0.55 -2.93 -4.88
C ARG A 11 0.45 -2.52 -3.80
N TYR A 12 0.01 -2.52 -2.55
CA TYR A 12 0.83 -2.13 -1.40
C TYR A 12 2.13 -2.93 -1.24
N GLY A 13 2.21 -4.17 -1.75
CA GLY A 13 3.46 -4.92 -1.81
C GLY A 13 4.50 -4.32 -2.78
N ILE A 14 4.05 -3.83 -3.93
CA ILE A 14 4.91 -3.09 -4.89
C ILE A 14 5.24 -1.70 -4.33
N SER A 15 4.28 -1.04 -3.68
CA SER A 15 4.52 0.25 -3.00
C SER A 15 5.60 0.12 -1.93
N HIS A 16 5.63 -0.98 -1.16
CA HIS A 16 6.69 -1.25 -0.19
C HIS A 16 8.07 -1.37 -0.86
N GLN A 17 8.20 -2.21 -1.89
CA GLN A 17 9.46 -2.41 -2.61
C GLN A 17 10.01 -1.07 -3.13
N VAL A 18 9.16 -0.31 -3.83
CA VAL A 18 9.52 0.99 -4.39
C VAL A 18 9.89 1.99 -3.29
N THR A 19 9.16 2.01 -2.18
CA THR A 19 9.45 2.87 -1.01
C THR A 19 10.83 2.58 -0.43
N VAL A 20 11.15 1.31 -0.17
CA VAL A 20 12.45 0.91 0.42
C VAL A 20 13.60 1.22 -0.54
N SER A 21 13.42 0.97 -1.84
CA SER A 21 14.42 1.31 -2.84
C SER A 21 14.69 2.82 -2.91
N ILE A 22 13.63 3.63 -2.98
CA ILE A 22 13.78 5.09 -3.04
C ILE A 22 14.33 5.65 -1.74
N ASP A 23 13.92 5.14 -0.58
CA ASP A 23 14.45 5.56 0.73
C ASP A 23 15.98 5.40 0.78
N ARG A 24 16.49 4.24 0.37
CA ARG A 24 17.93 3.97 0.28
C ARG A 24 18.63 4.88 -0.73
N LEU A 25 18.07 5.08 -1.91
CA LEU A 25 18.65 5.95 -2.94
C LEU A 25 18.63 7.44 -2.55
N SER A 26 17.67 7.85 -1.72
CA SER A 26 17.50 9.24 -1.27
C SER A 26 18.34 9.62 -0.06
N ASN A 27 19.08 8.65 0.52
CA ASN A 27 19.74 8.75 1.81
C ASN A 27 18.76 9.10 2.95
N HIS A 28 17.66 8.34 3.06
CA HIS A 28 16.64 8.50 4.11
C HIS A 28 15.92 9.86 4.13
N ARG A 29 15.78 10.50 2.96
CA ARG A 29 15.06 11.78 2.80
C ARG A 29 13.73 11.61 2.08
N PHE A 30 13.27 10.37 1.92
CA PHE A 30 12.02 10.06 1.26
C PHE A 30 10.85 10.06 2.24
N LEU A 31 9.80 10.82 1.93
CA LEU A 31 8.54 10.80 2.67
C LEU A 31 7.45 10.14 1.82
N LEU A 32 6.92 9.02 2.30
CA LEU A 32 5.84 8.31 1.63
C LEU A 32 4.48 8.94 1.99
N GLY A 33 3.92 9.72 1.06
CA GLY A 33 2.55 10.23 1.16
C GLY A 33 1.54 9.23 0.60
N LEU A 34 0.67 8.68 1.47
CA LEU A 34 -0.42 7.80 1.08
C LEU A 34 -1.78 8.46 1.30
N VAL A 35 -2.67 8.32 0.32
CA VAL A 35 -4.05 8.80 0.43
C VAL A 35 -5.03 7.73 -0.07
N SER A 36 -6.26 7.76 0.44
CA SER A 36 -7.35 6.87 -0.01
C SER A 36 -7.82 7.17 -1.44
N GLY A 37 -7.55 8.38 -1.96
CA GLY A 37 -7.96 8.81 -3.29
C GLY A 37 -9.43 9.24 -3.35
N ASN A 38 -9.75 10.31 -4.10
CA ASN A 38 -11.10 10.87 -4.21
C ASN A 38 -11.80 10.60 -5.58
N ARG A 39 -11.12 9.98 -6.55
CA ARG A 39 -11.58 9.89 -7.95
C ARG A 39 -12.31 8.58 -8.27
N LYS A 40 -13.64 8.63 -8.33
CA LYS A 40 -14.52 7.48 -8.65
C LYS A 40 -14.17 6.74 -9.93
N ASN A 41 -13.80 7.46 -11.00
CA ASN A 41 -13.54 6.87 -12.32
C ASN A 41 -12.33 5.92 -12.30
N GLU A 42 -11.33 6.21 -11.47
CA GLU A 42 -10.14 5.37 -11.36
C GLU A 42 -10.44 4.05 -10.64
N PHE A 43 -11.26 4.08 -9.59
CA PHE A 43 -11.66 2.86 -8.88
C PHE A 43 -12.32 1.83 -9.81
N LYS A 44 -13.15 2.30 -10.75
CA LYS A 44 -13.74 1.44 -11.79
C LYS A 44 -12.69 0.82 -12.71
N ALA A 45 -11.67 1.57 -13.12
CA ALA A 45 -10.59 1.08 -13.97
C ALA A 45 -9.72 0.02 -13.28
N PHE A 46 -9.57 0.12 -11.95
CA PHE A 46 -8.82 -0.85 -11.14
C PHE A 46 -9.69 -1.98 -10.56
N GLY A 47 -10.98 -2.06 -10.93
CA GLY A 47 -11.89 -3.11 -10.47
C GLY A 47 -12.16 -3.10 -8.96
N ARG A 48 -12.10 -1.92 -8.31
CA ARG A 48 -12.32 -1.76 -6.87
C ARG A 48 -13.61 -0.97 -6.59
N ASN A 49 -14.30 -1.31 -5.51
CA ASN A 49 -15.49 -0.60 -5.08
C ASN A 49 -15.12 0.74 -4.43
N TRP A 50 -15.73 1.82 -4.92
CA TRP A 50 -15.55 3.18 -4.40
C TRP A 50 -15.99 3.32 -2.93
N ASN A 51 -17.02 2.58 -2.52
CA ASN A 51 -17.59 2.67 -1.18
C ASN A 51 -16.67 2.01 -0.13
N GLU A 52 -15.90 1.01 -0.55
CA GLU A 52 -14.97 0.24 0.31
C GLU A 52 -13.59 0.89 0.41
N ARG A 53 -13.35 2.03 -0.27
CA ARG A 53 -12.03 2.68 -0.36
C ARG A 53 -11.35 2.89 1.00
N SER A 54 -12.13 3.21 2.02
CA SER A 54 -11.61 3.48 3.36
C SER A 54 -11.11 2.19 4.03
N GLU A 55 -11.82 1.09 3.83
CA GLU A 55 -11.44 -0.21 4.36
C GLU A 55 -10.24 -0.77 3.61
N ILE A 56 -10.26 -0.70 2.28
CA ILE A 56 -9.12 -1.08 1.42
C ILE A 56 -7.88 -0.28 1.81
N PHE A 57 -8.02 1.03 2.03
CA PHE A 57 -6.92 1.88 2.45
C PHE A 57 -6.35 1.47 3.81
N ARG A 58 -7.22 1.22 4.79
CA ARG A 58 -6.83 0.86 6.14
C ARG A 58 -6.13 -0.49 6.18
N GLU A 59 -6.65 -1.48 5.44
CA GLU A 59 -6.05 -2.81 5.30
C GLU A 59 -4.69 -2.75 4.59
N GLY A 60 -4.60 -2.01 3.49
CA GLY A 60 -3.33 -1.84 2.77
C GLY A 60 -2.28 -1.07 3.57
N TRP A 61 -2.69 -0.07 4.35
CA TRP A 61 -1.77 0.64 5.26
C TRP A 61 -1.22 -0.27 6.35
N ASP A 62 -2.06 -1.13 6.94
CA ASP A 62 -1.61 -2.12 7.93
C ASP A 62 -0.60 -3.10 7.32
N LEU A 63 -0.85 -3.58 6.10
CA LEU A 63 0.09 -4.40 5.34
C LEU A 63 1.44 -3.70 5.13
N THR A 64 1.45 -2.45 4.66
CA THR A 64 2.69 -1.69 4.45
C THR A 64 3.43 -1.44 5.76
N LYS A 65 2.73 -1.07 6.82
CA LYS A 65 3.34 -0.86 8.15
C LYS A 65 3.98 -2.14 8.67
N LYS A 66 3.32 -3.30 8.54
CA LYS A 66 3.87 -4.60 8.91
C LYS A 66 5.09 -4.96 8.07
N SER A 67 5.04 -4.72 6.76
CA SER A 67 6.17 -4.99 5.85
C SER A 67 7.40 -4.13 6.14
N LEU A 68 7.21 -2.87 6.54
CA LEU A 68 8.31 -1.97 6.88
C LEU A 68 8.92 -2.26 8.26
N THR A 69 8.13 -2.75 9.21
CA THR A 69 8.58 -3.01 10.59
C THR A 69 9.11 -4.42 10.80
N HIS A 70 8.56 -5.41 10.09
CA HIS A 70 8.89 -6.83 10.24
C HIS A 70 9.16 -7.50 8.87
N PRO A 71 10.21 -7.09 8.15
CA PRO A 71 10.45 -7.53 6.77
C PRO A 71 10.63 -9.05 6.63
N ASN A 72 11.11 -9.75 7.66
CA ASN A 72 11.42 -11.19 7.60
C ASN A 72 10.27 -12.10 8.06
N ARG A 73 9.14 -11.56 8.52
CA ARG A 73 7.96 -12.35 8.94
C ARG A 73 6.67 -11.62 8.59
N LEU A 74 6.38 -11.56 7.29
CA LEU A 74 5.13 -10.98 6.84
C LEU A 74 4.01 -12.02 6.95
N HIS A 75 3.29 -12.00 8.08
CA HIS A 75 2.00 -12.68 8.21
C HIS A 75 0.88 -11.66 8.08
N PHE A 76 0.12 -11.75 6.98
CA PHE A 76 -1.00 -10.87 6.71
C PHE A 76 -2.21 -11.68 6.26
N SER A 77 -3.39 -11.32 6.75
CA SER A 77 -4.67 -11.84 6.28
C SER A 77 -5.66 -10.69 6.31
N GLY A 78 -6.38 -10.49 5.21
CA GLY A 78 -7.34 -9.42 5.07
C GLY A 78 -8.44 -9.79 4.08
N ASN A 79 -9.42 -8.90 3.95
CA ASN A 79 -10.58 -9.09 3.09
C ASN A 79 -10.30 -8.64 1.65
N TYR A 80 -9.35 -7.72 1.45
CA TYR A 80 -9.05 -7.06 0.17
C TYR A 80 -7.70 -7.44 -0.43
N TYR A 81 -6.76 -7.87 0.41
CA TYR A 81 -5.45 -8.38 0.04
C TYR A 81 -5.31 -9.84 0.50
N SER A 82 -4.83 -10.68 -0.42
CA SER A 82 -4.65 -12.11 -0.21
C SER A 82 -3.81 -12.42 1.03
N LYS A 83 -4.08 -13.56 1.67
CA LYS A 83 -3.30 -14.03 2.81
C LYS A 83 -1.83 -14.20 2.40
N LEU A 84 -0.95 -13.46 3.06
CA LEU A 84 0.50 -13.60 2.92
C LEU A 84 0.97 -14.41 4.14
N THR A 85 1.25 -15.69 3.93
CA THR A 85 1.91 -16.55 4.91
C THR A 85 3.40 -16.61 4.58
N GLY A 86 4.16 -15.61 5.03
CA GLY A 86 5.61 -15.61 4.94
C GLY A 86 6.22 -16.61 5.90
N GLY A 87 6.33 -17.87 5.49
CA GLY A 87 7.36 -18.78 5.99
C GLY A 87 8.55 -18.73 5.02
N LEU A 88 9.75 -18.47 5.54
CA LEU A 88 11.00 -18.83 4.87
C LEU A 88 11.15 -20.35 4.84
#